data_AF-A0A7S0LBF8-F1
#
_entry.id   AF-A0A7S0LBF8-F1
#
_cell.length_a   1.000
_cell.length_b   1.000
_cell.length_c   1.000
_cell.angle_alpha   90.00
_cell.angle_beta   90.00
_cell.angle_gamma   90.00
#
_symmetry.space_group_name_H-M   'P 1'
#
loop_
_entity.id
_entity.type
_entity.pdbx_description
1 polymer ?
#
loop_
_entity_poly.entity_id
_entity_poly.type
_entity_poly.pdbx_seq_one_letter_code
_entity_poly.pdbx_strand_id
1 'polypeptide(L)'
;ATYVMCRVGALSEPTTSGCFSPTRELNVATETPMTVQPSTVENRNGRTLQSFSTNARDEMYDGVDCNGCPYEIFVKYYDYYGTAAYADMWVSGALTGSLVDFPSNGDADFAGVNDIATRREAAKKGSAYMGVWMYVVRYFKNAIDDCLDPPANNNPQLPENFASKHDWDEGVALYTGSLEGQIGKSRYDDYGVMPYSLAEKRAVNFMTAGVLGDDTKGGSQVNHELEMLFQAGKERLERNDCRGVPRVVQRIVQLMSIPLIQGTLRYAYKVGYEDVTSTKDKAEGAVFAASVLPLVHNCSAEDAAIIYDNMRIGADGTNWAVVKAAFERNYVCLGITCSEVGGLVQDGAYKPAAEPCTDGAAQQSSFCPPAAPPAPPASPPDYTIPVRGVQVMSGAGGGEQLFCLRPGLDDDRIQAPFGGVEKNIATQCCVVGMDGPDGCRRFLDKDPDSCIGGDGRSEDGPTPYTYAKAGERCAA
;
A
#
# COMPACT_ATOMS: atom_id res chain seq x y z
N ALA A 1 -5.53 -5.25 -28.81
CA ALA A 1 -4.65 -6.41 -29.03
C ALA A 1 -4.51 -7.17 -27.71
N THR A 2 -4.67 -8.49 -27.71
CA THR A 2 -4.54 -9.33 -26.51
C THR A 2 -3.09 -9.80 -26.37
N TYR A 3 -2.41 -9.47 -25.27
CA TYR A 3 -1.02 -9.89 -25.02
C TYR A 3 -0.89 -11.37 -24.61
N VAL A 4 -1.98 -12.01 -24.17
CA VAL A 4 -2.03 -13.45 -23.85
C VAL A 4 -2.82 -14.18 -24.93
N MET A 5 -2.13 -15.01 -25.71
CA MET A 5 -2.67 -15.73 -26.87
C MET A 5 -3.22 -17.12 -26.50
N CYS A 6 -3.05 -17.58 -25.25
CA CYS A 6 -3.68 -18.80 -24.71
C CYS A 6 -4.65 -18.45 -23.57
N ARG A 7 -5.95 -18.76 -23.75
CA ARG A 7 -7.03 -18.50 -22.80
C ARG A 7 -8.06 -19.61 -22.89
N VAL A 8 -7.90 -20.64 -22.07
CA VAL A 8 -8.67 -21.89 -22.16
C VAL A 8 -9.34 -22.28 -20.85
N GLY A 9 -9.38 -21.39 -19.84
CA GLY A 9 -10.04 -21.63 -18.55
C GLY A 9 -11.57 -21.73 -18.68
N ALA A 10 -12.31 -21.18 -17.73
CA ALA A 10 -13.79 -21.21 -17.73
C ALA A 10 -14.45 -20.28 -18.78
N LEU A 11 -13.77 -19.98 -19.90
CA LEU A 11 -14.29 -19.13 -20.96
C LEU A 11 -15.24 -19.91 -21.87
N SER A 12 -16.39 -19.31 -22.20
CA SER A 12 -17.31 -19.87 -23.21
C SER A 12 -16.66 -19.92 -24.60
N GLU A 13 -15.79 -18.96 -24.90
CA GLU A 13 -15.07 -18.83 -26.17
C GLU A 13 -13.55 -18.81 -25.89
N PRO A 14 -12.89 -19.98 -25.90
CA PRO A 14 -11.47 -20.07 -25.61
C PRO A 14 -10.62 -19.51 -26.75
N THR A 15 -9.51 -18.87 -26.40
CA THR A 15 -8.45 -18.47 -27.36
C THR A 15 -7.32 -19.48 -27.29
N THR A 16 -7.10 -20.28 -28.32
CA THR A 16 -6.09 -21.37 -28.32
C THR A 16 -4.83 -21.05 -29.13
N SER A 17 -4.78 -19.89 -29.79
CA SER A 17 -3.75 -19.55 -30.79
C SER A 17 -2.32 -19.51 -30.26
N GLY A 18 -2.13 -19.27 -28.96
CA GLY A 18 -0.84 -19.31 -28.28
C GLY A 18 -0.72 -20.41 -27.23
N CYS A 19 -1.63 -21.37 -27.18
CA CYS A 19 -1.52 -22.49 -26.25
C CYS A 19 -0.46 -23.49 -26.73
N PHE A 20 0.17 -24.20 -25.78
CA PHE A 20 0.97 -25.36 -26.12
C PHE A 20 0.12 -26.39 -26.87
N SER A 21 0.74 -27.09 -27.82
CA SER A 21 0.09 -28.12 -28.62
C SER A 21 0.86 -29.43 -28.49
N PRO A 22 0.19 -30.58 -28.27
CA PRO A 22 0.86 -31.88 -28.29
C PRO A 22 1.34 -32.28 -29.69
N THR A 23 1.03 -31.48 -30.72
CA THR A 23 1.51 -31.67 -32.10
C THR A 23 2.78 -30.88 -32.41
N ARG A 24 3.29 -30.08 -31.47
CA ARG A 24 4.50 -29.28 -31.66
C ARG A 24 5.52 -29.58 -30.58
N GLU A 25 6.76 -29.72 -31.02
CA GLU A 25 7.92 -29.83 -30.14
C GLU A 25 8.11 -28.53 -29.34
N LEU A 26 8.46 -28.66 -28.06
CA LEU A 26 8.85 -27.56 -27.18
C LEU A 26 10.37 -27.53 -27.08
N ASN A 27 10.98 -26.43 -27.50
CA ASN A 27 12.40 -26.20 -27.29
C ASN A 27 12.60 -25.57 -25.90
N VAL A 28 13.23 -26.31 -25.00
CA VAL A 28 13.53 -25.85 -23.65
C VAL A 28 14.97 -25.39 -23.63
N ALA A 29 15.16 -24.08 -23.43
CA ALA A 29 16.47 -23.50 -23.23
C ALA A 29 16.96 -23.84 -21.82
N THR A 30 17.76 -24.89 -21.72
CA THR A 30 18.58 -25.18 -20.52
C THR A 30 20.06 -25.06 -20.89
N GLU A 31 20.98 -25.29 -19.95
CA GLU A 31 22.42 -25.34 -20.25
C GLU A 31 22.75 -26.30 -21.41
N THR A 32 21.96 -27.37 -21.56
CA THR A 32 21.93 -28.20 -22.77
C THR A 32 20.55 -28.08 -23.42
N PRO A 33 20.41 -27.37 -24.56
CA PRO A 33 19.13 -27.24 -25.24
C PRO A 33 18.49 -28.61 -25.49
N MET A 34 17.24 -28.76 -25.08
CA MET A 34 16.50 -30.01 -25.28
C MET A 34 15.16 -29.76 -25.93
N THR A 35 14.66 -30.78 -26.62
CA THR A 35 13.36 -30.77 -27.26
C THR A 35 12.44 -31.74 -26.53
N VAL A 36 11.28 -31.25 -26.10
CA VAL A 36 10.26 -32.03 -25.40
C VAL A 36 9.04 -32.14 -26.29
N GLN A 37 8.59 -33.36 -26.61
CA GLN A 37 7.32 -33.58 -27.28
C GLN A 37 6.23 -33.78 -26.21
N PRO A 38 5.29 -32.83 -26.04
CA PRO A 38 4.18 -33.02 -25.11
C PRO A 38 3.25 -34.12 -25.65
N SER A 39 2.87 -35.08 -24.80
CA SER A 39 1.89 -36.11 -25.17
C SER A 39 0.44 -35.61 -25.05
N THR A 40 0.20 -34.69 -24.10
CA THR A 40 -1.10 -34.10 -23.79
C THR A 40 -0.92 -32.67 -23.30
N VAL A 41 -1.98 -31.88 -23.39
CA VAL A 41 -2.05 -30.52 -22.81
C VAL A 41 -3.26 -30.48 -21.89
N GLU A 42 -3.00 -30.24 -20.61
CA GLU A 42 -4.03 -30.12 -19.58
C GLU A 42 -3.96 -28.72 -18.97
N ASN A 43 -5.09 -28.00 -18.98
CA ASN A 43 -5.19 -26.76 -18.22
C ASN A 43 -5.48 -27.10 -16.75
N ARG A 44 -4.47 -27.01 -15.90
CA ARG A 44 -4.60 -27.29 -14.47
C ARG A 44 -5.42 -26.25 -13.71
N ASN A 45 -5.65 -25.08 -14.30
CA ASN A 45 -6.32 -23.94 -13.66
C ASN A 45 -5.79 -23.67 -12.24
N GLY A 46 -4.48 -23.85 -12.04
CA GLY A 46 -3.86 -23.96 -10.71
C GLY A 46 -3.88 -22.68 -9.88
N ARG A 47 -4.25 -21.54 -10.48
CA ARG A 47 -4.44 -20.26 -9.80
C ARG A 47 -5.63 -19.53 -10.42
N THR A 48 -6.61 -19.15 -9.61
CA THR A 48 -7.79 -18.40 -10.06
C THR A 48 -7.99 -17.16 -9.19
N LEU A 49 -8.73 -16.16 -9.67
CA LEU A 49 -9.10 -15.02 -8.83
C LEU A 49 -10.03 -15.44 -7.67
N GLN A 50 -10.83 -16.49 -7.89
CA GLN A 50 -11.68 -17.05 -6.84
C GLN A 50 -10.85 -17.67 -5.71
N SER A 51 -9.78 -18.41 -6.06
CA SER A 51 -8.93 -19.08 -5.08
C SER A 51 -8.22 -18.12 -4.13
N PHE A 52 -8.03 -16.86 -4.53
CA PHE A 52 -7.48 -15.82 -3.65
C PHE A 52 -8.34 -15.58 -2.40
N SER A 53 -9.65 -15.84 -2.49
CA SER A 53 -10.55 -15.71 -1.35
C SER A 53 -10.90 -17.06 -0.73
N THR A 54 -11.09 -18.12 -1.51
CA THR A 54 -11.47 -19.43 -0.95
C THR A 54 -10.33 -20.07 -0.16
N ASN A 55 -9.06 -19.80 -0.51
CA ASN A 55 -7.89 -20.30 0.20
C ASN A 55 -7.34 -19.31 1.22
N ALA A 56 -7.97 -18.14 1.36
CA ALA A 56 -7.45 -17.03 2.17
C ALA A 56 -7.20 -17.40 3.63
N ARG A 57 -8.03 -18.29 4.19
CA ARG A 57 -7.90 -18.77 5.57
C ARG A 57 -6.58 -19.51 5.78
N ASP A 58 -6.36 -20.53 4.95
CA ASP A 58 -5.16 -21.36 4.99
C ASP A 58 -3.91 -20.55 4.65
N GLU A 59 -4.00 -19.53 3.79
CA GLU A 59 -2.83 -18.77 3.34
C GLU A 59 -2.51 -17.52 4.20
N MET A 60 -3.44 -17.06 5.05
CA MET A 60 -3.29 -15.79 5.78
C MET A 60 -3.77 -15.81 7.24
N TYR A 61 -4.31 -16.93 7.75
CA TYR A 61 -4.84 -17.01 9.12
C TYR A 61 -4.34 -18.21 9.93
N ASP A 62 -4.63 -19.45 9.51
CA ASP A 62 -4.33 -20.68 10.27
C ASP A 62 -3.43 -21.67 9.50
N GLY A 63 -2.79 -21.21 8.43
CA GLY A 63 -1.86 -21.98 7.62
C GLY A 63 -0.67 -22.53 8.38
N VAL A 64 -0.40 -23.82 8.19
CA VAL A 64 0.78 -24.50 8.76
C VAL A 64 2.08 -23.96 8.16
N ASP A 65 2.04 -23.50 6.91
CA ASP A 65 3.17 -22.94 6.17
C ASP A 65 3.17 -21.40 6.17
N CYS A 66 2.41 -20.76 7.07
CA CYS A 66 2.35 -19.30 7.20
C CYS A 66 2.97 -18.85 8.52
N ASN A 67 4.28 -18.61 8.49
CA ASN A 67 5.07 -18.30 9.69
C ASN A 67 4.68 -16.98 10.37
N GLY A 68 4.19 -16.00 9.60
CA GLY A 68 3.72 -14.70 10.08
C GLY A 68 2.22 -14.64 10.34
N CYS A 69 1.49 -15.75 10.23
CA CYS A 69 0.05 -15.79 10.44
C CYS A 69 -0.37 -15.71 11.92
N PRO A 70 -1.55 -15.13 12.22
CA PRO A 70 -2.47 -14.52 11.25
C PRO A 70 -1.99 -13.14 10.79
N TYR A 71 -2.11 -12.84 9.49
CA TYR A 71 -1.69 -11.55 8.96
C TYR A 71 -2.64 -10.44 9.41
N GLU A 72 -2.09 -9.44 10.11
CA GLU A 72 -2.86 -8.35 10.76
C GLU A 72 -3.89 -7.67 9.84
N ILE A 73 -3.53 -7.39 8.58
CA ILE A 73 -4.45 -6.75 7.63
C ILE A 73 -5.57 -7.70 7.24
N PHE A 74 -5.28 -8.99 7.06
CA PHE A 74 -6.31 -9.99 6.75
C PHE A 74 -7.27 -10.20 7.92
N VAL A 75 -6.77 -10.20 9.16
CA VAL A 75 -7.60 -10.29 10.38
C VAL A 75 -8.70 -9.22 10.39
N LYS A 76 -8.38 -7.97 10.02
CA LYS A 76 -9.37 -6.88 9.95
C LYS A 76 -10.53 -7.20 9.00
N TYR A 77 -10.25 -7.85 7.87
CA TYR A 77 -11.25 -8.27 6.89
C TYR A 77 -12.04 -9.49 7.37
N TYR A 78 -11.36 -10.47 7.96
CA TYR A 78 -12.00 -11.62 8.57
C TYR A 78 -12.97 -11.20 9.68
N ASP A 79 -12.55 -10.32 10.59
CA ASP A 79 -13.36 -9.84 11.71
C ASP A 79 -14.55 -9.02 11.24
N TYR A 80 -14.38 -8.17 10.22
CA TYR A 80 -15.47 -7.37 9.67
C TYR A 80 -16.55 -8.23 9.01
N TYR A 81 -16.15 -9.12 8.11
CA TYR A 81 -17.10 -9.94 7.33
C TYR A 81 -17.54 -11.21 8.06
N GLY A 82 -16.78 -11.67 9.05
CA GLY A 82 -17.00 -12.94 9.76
C GLY A 82 -16.64 -14.18 8.94
N THR A 83 -15.96 -14.02 7.79
CA THR A 83 -15.59 -15.12 6.89
C THR A 83 -14.34 -14.79 6.09
N ALA A 84 -13.47 -15.78 5.90
CA ALA A 84 -12.25 -15.66 5.09
C ALA A 84 -12.56 -15.60 3.58
N ALA A 85 -13.69 -16.19 3.16
CA ALA A 85 -14.13 -16.27 1.77
C ALA A 85 -14.92 -15.02 1.33
N TYR A 86 -14.74 -13.88 2.01
CA TYR A 86 -15.63 -12.71 1.85
C TYR A 86 -15.68 -12.18 0.40
N ALA A 87 -14.54 -12.16 -0.30
CA ALA A 87 -14.47 -11.65 -1.67
C ALA A 87 -15.10 -12.62 -2.66
N ASP A 88 -14.94 -13.94 -2.48
CA ASP A 88 -15.64 -14.94 -3.29
C ASP A 88 -17.15 -14.86 -3.05
N MET A 89 -17.60 -14.81 -1.79
CA MET A 89 -19.03 -14.67 -1.47
C MET A 89 -19.64 -13.45 -2.16
N TRP A 90 -18.97 -12.29 -2.12
CA TRP A 90 -19.40 -11.08 -2.82
C TRP A 90 -19.48 -11.29 -4.34
N VAL A 91 -18.39 -11.78 -4.96
CA VAL A 91 -18.28 -11.92 -6.42
C VAL A 91 -19.25 -12.98 -6.94
N SER A 92 -19.29 -14.14 -6.30
CA SER A 92 -20.20 -15.23 -6.64
C SER A 92 -21.66 -14.80 -6.46
N GLY A 93 -22.01 -14.12 -5.37
CA GLY A 93 -23.36 -13.58 -5.16
C GLY A 93 -23.77 -12.56 -6.22
N ALA A 94 -22.86 -11.67 -6.63
CA ALA A 94 -23.11 -10.76 -7.75
C ALA A 94 -23.27 -11.51 -9.09
N LEU A 95 -22.46 -12.53 -9.34
CA LEU A 95 -22.53 -13.34 -10.56
C LEU A 95 -23.80 -14.19 -10.63
N THR A 96 -24.33 -14.67 -9.52
CA THR A 96 -25.58 -15.45 -9.47
C THR A 96 -26.82 -14.58 -9.29
N GLY A 97 -26.67 -13.35 -8.80
CA GLY A 97 -27.78 -12.48 -8.42
C GLY A 97 -28.46 -12.96 -7.14
N SER A 98 -27.69 -13.41 -6.16
CA SER A 98 -28.18 -13.89 -4.86
C SER A 98 -27.85 -12.92 -3.73
N LEU A 99 -28.65 -12.97 -2.67
CA LEU A 99 -28.31 -12.32 -1.40
C LEU A 99 -26.98 -12.87 -0.89
N VAL A 100 -26.10 -11.97 -0.46
CA VAL A 100 -24.88 -12.28 0.29
C VAL A 100 -25.09 -11.80 1.71
N ASP A 101 -25.36 -12.76 2.59
CA ASP A 101 -25.54 -12.58 4.03
C ASP A 101 -24.21 -12.96 4.70
N PHE A 102 -23.45 -11.94 5.12
CA PHE A 102 -22.16 -12.15 5.78
C PHE A 102 -22.38 -12.46 7.26
N PRO A 103 -21.59 -13.36 7.87
CA PRO A 103 -21.75 -13.69 9.28
C PRO A 103 -21.63 -12.53 10.27
N SER A 104 -21.06 -11.39 9.89
CA SER A 104 -20.87 -10.24 10.80
C SER A 104 -21.36 -8.91 10.20
N ASN A 105 -20.68 -8.37 9.19
CA ASN A 105 -21.05 -7.09 8.58
C ASN A 105 -20.88 -7.13 7.06
N GLY A 106 -21.51 -6.17 6.37
CA GLY A 106 -21.22 -5.88 4.97
C GLY A 106 -22.14 -6.54 3.94
N ASP A 107 -23.34 -6.97 4.35
CA ASP A 107 -24.30 -7.67 3.49
C ASP A 107 -24.56 -6.95 2.16
N ALA A 108 -24.84 -7.73 1.13
CA ALA A 108 -25.15 -7.24 -0.21
C ALA A 108 -26.32 -8.01 -0.83
N ASP A 109 -27.44 -7.33 -1.04
CA ASP A 109 -28.64 -7.93 -1.62
C ASP A 109 -28.69 -7.82 -3.16
N PHE A 110 -27.96 -8.70 -3.83
CA PHE A 110 -28.06 -8.81 -5.30
C PHE A 110 -29.33 -9.53 -5.77
N ALA A 111 -30.10 -10.15 -4.87
CA ALA A 111 -31.41 -10.71 -5.21
C ALA A 111 -32.45 -9.58 -5.34
N GLY A 112 -32.42 -8.61 -4.43
CA GLY A 112 -33.24 -7.39 -4.46
C GLY A 112 -32.81 -6.39 -5.53
N VAL A 113 -31.50 -6.25 -5.79
CA VAL A 113 -30.95 -5.35 -6.82
C VAL A 113 -30.27 -6.15 -7.95
N ASN A 114 -31.08 -6.92 -8.68
CA ASN A 114 -30.62 -7.93 -9.64
C ASN A 114 -30.46 -7.41 -11.09
N ASP A 115 -30.32 -6.09 -11.29
CA ASP A 115 -30.06 -5.57 -12.63
C ASP A 115 -28.65 -5.92 -13.13
N ILE A 116 -28.50 -6.05 -14.44
CA ILE A 116 -27.24 -6.48 -15.08
C ILE A 116 -26.10 -5.50 -14.79
N ALA A 117 -26.36 -4.20 -14.66
CA ALA A 117 -25.31 -3.21 -14.44
C ALA A 117 -24.74 -3.34 -13.02
N THR A 118 -25.62 -3.45 -12.01
CA THR A 118 -25.22 -3.66 -10.61
C THR A 118 -24.36 -4.91 -10.46
N ARG A 119 -24.87 -6.05 -10.92
CA ARG A 119 -24.18 -7.34 -10.81
C ARG A 119 -22.85 -7.36 -11.54
N ARG A 120 -22.80 -6.78 -12.73
CA ARG A 120 -21.59 -6.68 -13.53
C ARG A 120 -20.50 -5.87 -12.82
N GLU A 121 -20.84 -4.69 -12.29
CA GLU A 121 -19.84 -3.86 -11.64
C GLU A 121 -19.42 -4.42 -10.28
N ALA A 122 -20.35 -4.96 -9.50
CA ALA A 122 -20.03 -5.64 -8.24
C ALA A 122 -19.11 -6.85 -8.43
N ALA A 123 -19.37 -7.70 -9.43
CA ALA A 123 -18.51 -8.85 -9.71
C ALA A 123 -17.13 -8.43 -10.23
N LYS A 124 -17.07 -7.52 -11.21
CA LYS A 124 -15.80 -7.08 -11.82
C LYS A 124 -14.89 -6.39 -10.81
N LYS A 125 -15.44 -5.46 -10.04
CA LYS A 125 -14.67 -4.67 -9.08
C LYS A 125 -14.41 -5.43 -7.79
N GLY A 126 -15.33 -6.29 -7.35
CA GLY A 126 -15.13 -7.15 -6.19
C GLY A 126 -13.94 -8.08 -6.40
N SER A 127 -13.83 -8.64 -7.62
CA SER A 127 -12.68 -9.46 -8.01
C SER A 127 -11.36 -8.69 -7.88
N ALA A 128 -11.32 -7.44 -8.38
CA ALA A 128 -10.10 -6.64 -8.45
C ALA A 128 -9.72 -5.93 -7.14
N TYR A 129 -10.70 -5.53 -6.34
CA TYR A 129 -10.48 -4.60 -5.21
C TYR A 129 -10.80 -5.22 -3.84
N MET A 130 -11.52 -6.34 -3.79
CA MET A 130 -11.68 -7.14 -2.58
C MET A 130 -10.72 -8.33 -2.59
N GLY A 131 -10.74 -9.10 -3.69
CA GLY A 131 -9.91 -10.31 -3.85
C GLY A 131 -8.45 -10.00 -4.17
N VAL A 132 -8.17 -9.46 -5.37
CA VAL A 132 -6.79 -9.15 -5.81
C VAL A 132 -6.10 -8.19 -4.85
N TRP A 133 -6.78 -7.15 -4.35
CA TRP A 133 -6.18 -6.21 -3.40
C TRP A 133 -5.64 -6.91 -2.14
N MET A 134 -6.42 -7.79 -1.52
CA MET A 134 -5.97 -8.53 -0.34
C MET A 134 -4.86 -9.51 -0.70
N TYR A 135 -4.95 -10.14 -1.87
CA TYR A 135 -3.94 -11.09 -2.31
C TYR A 135 -2.59 -10.43 -2.64
N VAL A 136 -2.58 -9.17 -3.06
CA VAL A 136 -1.35 -8.35 -3.14
C VAL A 136 -0.74 -8.17 -1.74
N VAL A 137 -1.56 -7.87 -0.73
CA VAL A 137 -1.09 -7.75 0.66
C VAL A 137 -0.51 -9.08 1.16
N ARG A 138 -1.17 -10.22 0.84
CA ARG A 138 -0.64 -11.56 1.13
C ARG A 138 0.77 -11.73 0.60
N TYR A 139 1.02 -11.43 -0.68
CA TYR A 139 2.34 -11.63 -1.27
C TYR A 139 3.43 -10.81 -0.58
N PHE A 140 3.15 -9.56 -0.23
CA PHE A 140 4.12 -8.75 0.51
C PHE A 140 4.37 -9.27 1.92
N LYS A 141 3.37 -9.89 2.57
CA LYS A 141 3.55 -10.57 3.86
C LYS A 141 4.32 -11.88 3.72
N ASN A 142 3.97 -12.70 2.73
CA ASN A 142 4.66 -13.96 2.43
C ASN A 142 6.14 -13.74 2.08
N ALA A 143 6.45 -12.66 1.37
CA ALA A 143 7.82 -12.27 1.09
C ALA A 143 8.63 -11.99 2.36
N ILE A 144 8.01 -11.47 3.43
CA ILE A 144 8.67 -11.27 4.72
C ILE A 144 8.89 -12.62 5.40
N ASP A 145 7.89 -13.49 5.39
CA ASP A 145 7.95 -14.83 5.99
C ASP A 145 9.05 -15.67 5.33
N ASP A 146 9.07 -15.74 4.00
CA ASP A 146 10.08 -16.44 3.20
C ASP A 146 11.48 -15.82 3.34
N CYS A 147 11.59 -14.57 3.79
CA CYS A 147 12.87 -13.94 4.11
C CYS A 147 13.38 -14.40 5.49
N LEU A 148 12.47 -14.48 6.47
CA LEU A 148 12.78 -14.84 7.86
C LEU A 148 13.01 -16.34 8.03
N ASP A 149 12.24 -17.16 7.32
CA ASP A 149 12.33 -18.62 7.33
C ASP A 149 12.22 -19.14 5.88
N PRO A 150 13.33 -19.12 5.12
CA PRO A 150 13.30 -19.49 3.72
C PRO A 150 12.89 -20.96 3.54
N PRO A 151 11.96 -21.26 2.61
CA PRO A 151 11.61 -22.65 2.32
C PRO A 151 12.84 -23.41 1.83
N ALA A 152 12.86 -24.73 2.09
CA ALA A 152 13.97 -25.59 1.69
C ALA A 152 14.26 -25.45 0.18
N ASN A 153 15.41 -24.86 -0.15
CA ASN A 153 15.82 -24.71 -1.54
C ASN A 153 16.39 -26.02 -2.07
N ASN A 154 15.54 -26.80 -2.75
CA ASN A 154 15.96 -28.05 -3.39
C ASN A 154 16.70 -27.83 -4.73
N ASN A 155 16.86 -26.56 -5.17
CA ASN A 155 17.59 -26.21 -6.37
C ASN A 155 18.81 -25.31 -6.05
N PRO A 156 20.04 -25.87 -6.05
CA PRO A 156 21.25 -25.10 -5.74
C PRO A 156 21.59 -23.99 -6.75
N GLN A 157 20.89 -23.90 -7.88
CA GLN A 157 21.07 -22.85 -8.89
C GLN A 157 20.25 -21.59 -8.58
N LEU A 158 19.27 -21.67 -7.68
CA LEU A 158 18.47 -20.50 -7.30
C LEU A 158 19.28 -19.60 -6.36
N PRO A 159 19.20 -18.27 -6.54
CA PRO A 159 19.88 -17.33 -5.65
C PRO A 159 19.34 -17.44 -4.22
N GLU A 160 20.13 -17.01 -3.25
CA GLU A 160 19.65 -16.85 -1.87
C GLU A 160 18.39 -15.99 -1.82
N ASN A 161 17.47 -16.32 -0.91
CA ASN A 161 16.18 -15.65 -0.74
C ASN A 161 15.35 -15.54 -2.03
N PHE A 162 15.48 -16.52 -2.94
CA PHE A 162 14.71 -16.54 -4.18
C PHE A 162 13.20 -16.51 -3.92
N ALA A 163 12.69 -17.30 -2.99
CA ALA A 163 11.25 -17.40 -2.71
C ALA A 163 10.68 -16.06 -2.24
N SER A 164 11.33 -15.43 -1.26
CA SER A 164 10.98 -14.07 -0.79
C SER A 164 10.97 -13.01 -1.90
N LYS A 165 12.01 -12.97 -2.74
CA LYS A 165 12.06 -12.03 -3.89
C LYS A 165 10.98 -12.35 -4.93
N HIS A 166 10.70 -13.62 -5.14
CA HIS A 166 9.66 -14.06 -6.07
C HIS A 166 8.29 -13.60 -5.59
N ASP A 167 7.94 -13.80 -4.32
CA ASP A 167 6.69 -13.32 -3.74
C ASP A 167 6.56 -11.80 -3.81
N TRP A 168 7.63 -11.06 -3.54
CA TRP A 168 7.64 -9.61 -3.66
C TRP A 168 7.29 -9.18 -5.09
N ASP A 169 7.95 -9.79 -6.08
CA ASP A 169 7.68 -9.54 -7.50
C ASP A 169 6.25 -9.95 -7.90
N GLU A 170 5.71 -11.05 -7.35
CA GLU A 170 4.31 -11.46 -7.58
C GLU A 170 3.31 -10.43 -7.03
N GLY A 171 3.59 -9.86 -5.85
CA GLY A 171 2.80 -8.76 -5.26
C GLY A 171 2.77 -7.52 -6.17
N VAL A 172 3.93 -7.08 -6.65
CA VAL A 172 4.04 -5.95 -7.59
C VAL A 172 3.32 -6.26 -8.91
N ALA A 173 3.51 -7.46 -9.46
CA ALA A 173 2.91 -7.87 -10.72
C ALA A 173 1.37 -7.91 -10.66
N LEU A 174 0.79 -8.36 -9.53
CA LEU A 174 -0.66 -8.37 -9.33
C LEU A 174 -1.23 -6.97 -9.09
N TYR A 175 -0.52 -6.12 -8.34
CA TYR A 175 -0.91 -4.74 -8.15
C TYR A 175 -1.01 -3.98 -9.48
N THR A 176 0.03 -4.11 -10.30
CA THR A 176 0.17 -3.39 -11.57
C THR A 176 -0.69 -4.00 -12.67
N GLY A 177 -0.57 -5.31 -12.89
CA GLY A 177 -1.24 -6.01 -13.97
C GLY A 177 -0.63 -5.72 -15.34
N SER A 178 -0.39 -6.77 -16.11
CA SER A 178 0.27 -6.70 -17.43
C SER A 178 -0.46 -5.88 -18.50
N LEU A 179 -1.73 -5.53 -18.29
CA LEU A 179 -2.47 -4.67 -19.21
C LEU A 179 -1.98 -3.21 -19.19
N GLU A 180 -1.25 -2.80 -18.15
CA GLU A 180 -0.57 -1.49 -18.10
C GLU A 180 0.55 -1.36 -19.14
N GLY A 181 1.02 -2.48 -19.70
CA GLY A 181 2.12 -2.48 -20.65
C GLY A 181 3.43 -1.92 -20.07
N GLN A 182 4.44 -1.78 -20.91
CA GLN A 182 5.79 -1.34 -20.47
C GLN A 182 5.85 0.14 -20.10
N ILE A 183 4.92 0.95 -20.60
CA ILE A 183 4.92 2.41 -20.43
C ILE A 183 3.92 2.89 -19.36
N GLY A 184 3.22 1.97 -18.67
CA GLY A 184 2.15 2.30 -17.72
C GLY A 184 1.07 3.15 -18.36
N LYS A 185 0.37 2.59 -19.36
CA LYS A 185 -0.53 3.32 -20.25
C LYS A 185 -1.70 4.04 -19.55
N SER A 186 -2.06 3.64 -18.33
CA SER A 186 -3.11 4.31 -17.55
C SER A 186 -2.82 5.80 -17.30
N ARG A 187 -1.55 6.22 -17.33
CA ARG A 187 -1.15 7.64 -17.26
C ARG A 187 -1.58 8.48 -18.47
N TYR A 188 -2.08 7.84 -19.53
CA TYR A 188 -2.50 8.44 -20.80
C TYR A 188 -3.96 8.07 -21.15
N ASP A 189 -4.82 7.89 -20.15
CA ASP A 189 -6.24 7.57 -20.30
C ASP A 189 -6.58 6.24 -21.01
N ASP A 190 -5.61 5.33 -21.17
CA ASP A 190 -5.85 3.95 -21.59
C ASP A 190 -5.56 3.01 -20.43
N TYR A 191 -6.60 2.43 -19.83
CA TYR A 191 -6.48 1.83 -18.51
C TYR A 191 -6.39 0.29 -18.52
N GLY A 192 -5.58 -0.27 -17.62
CA GLY A 192 -5.68 -1.67 -17.21
C GLY A 192 -6.86 -1.92 -16.27
N VAL A 193 -6.84 -3.07 -15.59
CA VAL A 193 -7.98 -3.56 -14.78
C VAL A 193 -7.63 -3.88 -13.32
N MET A 194 -6.37 -3.68 -12.92
CA MET A 194 -5.84 -3.98 -11.58
C MET A 194 -5.76 -2.70 -10.71
N PRO A 195 -5.44 -2.80 -9.41
CA PRO A 195 -5.39 -1.65 -8.49
C PRO A 195 -4.57 -0.45 -8.98
N TYR A 196 -3.46 -0.66 -9.69
CA TYR A 196 -2.67 0.43 -10.29
C TYR A 196 -3.52 1.35 -11.18
N SER A 197 -4.37 0.78 -12.04
CA SER A 197 -5.21 1.56 -12.96
C SER A 197 -6.32 2.32 -12.23
N LEU A 198 -6.73 1.84 -11.06
CA LEU A 198 -7.66 2.56 -10.20
C LEU A 198 -6.99 3.83 -9.66
N ALA A 199 -5.77 3.73 -9.12
CA ALA A 199 -5.02 4.87 -8.60
C ALA A 199 -4.87 5.98 -9.65
N GLU A 200 -4.49 5.62 -10.89
CA GLU A 200 -4.40 6.57 -12.02
C GLU A 200 -5.73 7.30 -12.28
N LYS A 201 -6.84 6.55 -12.36
CA LYS A 201 -8.18 7.15 -12.58
C LYS A 201 -8.60 8.08 -11.46
N ARG A 202 -8.32 7.69 -10.21
CA ARG A 202 -8.76 8.46 -9.05
C ARG A 202 -7.90 9.71 -8.89
N ALA A 203 -6.60 9.64 -9.15
CA ALA A 203 -5.71 10.79 -9.04
C ALA A 203 -6.16 11.99 -9.86
N VAL A 204 -6.53 11.77 -11.13
CA VAL A 204 -7.09 12.82 -12.00
C VAL A 204 -8.39 13.40 -11.43
N ASN A 205 -9.23 12.57 -10.79
CA ASN A 205 -10.51 13.01 -10.23
C ASN A 205 -10.37 13.73 -8.88
N PHE A 206 -9.27 13.53 -8.17
CA PHE A 206 -9.04 14.05 -6.82
C PHE A 206 -7.94 15.10 -6.72
N MET A 207 -7.39 15.52 -7.87
CA MET A 207 -6.25 16.43 -7.96
C MET A 207 -5.00 15.91 -7.23
N THR A 208 -4.77 14.60 -7.28
CA THR A 208 -3.61 13.92 -6.68
C THR A 208 -2.74 13.24 -7.74
N ALA A 209 -2.73 13.80 -8.96
CA ALA A 209 -1.83 13.39 -10.03
C ALA A 209 -0.56 14.25 -10.03
N GLY A 210 0.45 13.80 -10.77
CA GLY A 210 1.77 14.39 -10.78
C GLY A 210 2.63 13.95 -9.60
N VAL A 211 3.93 14.25 -9.66
CA VAL A 211 4.92 13.84 -8.64
C VAL A 211 4.62 14.48 -7.28
N LEU A 212 4.04 15.68 -7.28
CA LEU A 212 3.71 16.42 -6.06
C LEU A 212 2.30 16.13 -5.53
N GLY A 213 1.46 15.44 -6.31
CA GLY A 213 0.09 15.12 -5.90
C GLY A 213 -0.84 16.32 -5.83
N ASP A 214 -0.65 17.32 -6.68
CA ASP A 214 -1.42 18.56 -6.72
C ASP A 214 -1.91 18.92 -8.13
N ASP A 215 -1.86 17.96 -9.08
CA ASP A 215 -2.28 18.13 -10.46
C ASP A 215 -3.44 17.18 -10.82
N THR A 216 -4.08 17.45 -11.94
CA THR A 216 -5.08 16.60 -12.61
C THR A 216 -4.51 15.88 -13.82
N LYS A 217 -3.22 16.05 -14.10
CA LYS A 217 -2.51 15.46 -15.23
C LYS A 217 -1.27 14.71 -14.78
N GLY A 218 -0.91 13.68 -15.54
CA GLY A 218 0.24 12.81 -15.23
C GLY A 218 -0.15 11.59 -14.40
N GLY A 219 0.86 10.87 -13.93
CA GLY A 219 0.67 9.65 -13.14
C GLY A 219 0.13 9.94 -11.75
N SER A 220 -0.49 8.95 -11.11
CA SER A 220 -0.95 9.11 -9.72
C SER A 220 0.22 9.23 -8.74
N GLN A 221 0.09 10.12 -7.75
CA GLN A 221 1.06 10.21 -6.64
C GLN A 221 1.16 8.88 -5.89
N VAL A 222 0.01 8.20 -5.66
CA VAL A 222 -0.05 6.88 -5.04
C VAL A 222 0.84 5.88 -5.78
N ASN A 223 0.73 5.75 -7.10
CA ASN A 223 1.61 4.83 -7.84
C ASN A 223 3.06 5.28 -7.81
N HIS A 224 3.34 6.60 -7.87
CA HIS A 224 4.70 7.10 -7.76
C HIS A 224 5.36 6.69 -6.44
N GLU A 225 4.66 6.85 -5.32
CA GLU A 225 5.14 6.45 -4.00
C GLU A 225 5.23 4.93 -3.84
N LEU A 226 4.25 4.19 -4.36
CA LEU A 226 4.27 2.73 -4.34
C LEU A 226 5.46 2.16 -5.12
N GLU A 227 5.80 2.69 -6.30
CA GLU A 227 6.97 2.25 -7.06
C GLU A 227 8.28 2.48 -6.27
N MET A 228 8.39 3.60 -5.54
CA MET A 228 9.54 3.83 -4.64
C MET A 228 9.58 2.82 -3.50
N LEU A 229 8.44 2.46 -2.92
CA LEU A 229 8.33 1.46 -1.85
C LEU A 229 8.59 0.04 -2.36
N PHE A 230 8.13 -0.29 -3.58
CA PHE A 230 8.41 -1.57 -4.24
C PHE A 230 9.90 -1.75 -4.47
N GLN A 231 10.59 -0.71 -4.95
CA GLN A 231 12.04 -0.72 -5.09
C GLN A 231 12.74 -0.81 -3.73
N ALA A 232 12.29 -0.06 -2.73
CA ALA A 232 12.87 -0.10 -1.39
C ALA A 232 12.75 -1.48 -0.73
N GLY A 233 11.58 -2.12 -0.81
CA GLY A 233 11.39 -3.47 -0.27
C GLY A 233 12.21 -4.51 -1.03
N LYS A 234 12.28 -4.42 -2.36
CA LYS A 234 13.17 -5.26 -3.17
C LYS A 234 14.63 -5.15 -2.71
N GLU A 235 15.16 -3.94 -2.58
CA GLU A 235 16.56 -3.74 -2.16
C GLU A 235 16.84 -4.28 -0.76
N ARG A 236 15.88 -4.18 0.17
CA ARG A 236 16.01 -4.78 1.50
C ARG A 236 16.05 -6.30 1.42
N LEU A 237 15.15 -6.91 0.66
CA LEU A 237 15.12 -8.36 0.46
C LEU A 237 16.38 -8.88 -0.24
N GLU A 238 16.94 -8.13 -1.20
CA GLU A 238 18.23 -8.43 -1.84
C GLU A 238 19.41 -8.41 -0.85
N ARG A 239 19.31 -7.63 0.23
CA ARG A 239 20.31 -7.54 1.30
C ARG A 239 19.96 -8.42 2.52
N ASN A 240 18.92 -9.25 2.41
CA ASN A 240 18.39 -10.08 3.49
C ASN A 240 17.97 -9.28 4.75
N ASP A 241 17.62 -8.00 4.58
CA ASP A 241 17.06 -7.15 5.64
C ASP A 241 15.55 -7.39 5.78
N CYS A 242 15.17 -8.56 6.28
CA CYS A 242 13.77 -8.94 6.45
C CYS A 242 13.05 -8.05 7.48
N ARG A 243 13.76 -7.52 8.48
CA ARG A 243 13.19 -6.72 9.57
C ARG A 243 12.82 -5.30 9.13
N GLY A 244 13.46 -4.76 8.09
CA GLY A 244 13.12 -3.46 7.51
C GLY A 244 11.88 -3.47 6.61
N VAL A 245 11.48 -4.64 6.09
CA VAL A 245 10.38 -4.77 5.10
C VAL A 245 8.97 -4.53 5.70
N PRO A 246 8.62 -4.95 6.93
CA PRO A 246 7.30 -4.72 7.51
C PRO A 246 6.82 -3.26 7.46
N ARG A 247 7.71 -2.28 7.71
CA ARG A 247 7.36 -0.85 7.63
C ARG A 247 7.07 -0.39 6.21
N VAL A 248 7.77 -0.96 5.22
CA VAL A 248 7.52 -0.73 3.80
C VAL A 248 6.13 -1.27 3.43
N VAL A 249 5.82 -2.50 3.83
CA VAL A 249 4.51 -3.14 3.57
C VAL A 249 3.37 -2.38 4.23
N GLN A 250 3.56 -1.89 5.47
CA GLN A 250 2.57 -1.06 6.15
C GLN A 250 2.22 0.17 5.31
N ARG A 251 3.22 0.92 4.83
CA ARG A 251 3.00 2.11 4.01
C ARG A 251 2.39 1.77 2.64
N ILE A 252 2.77 0.64 2.03
CA ILE A 252 2.14 0.15 0.80
C ILE A 252 0.63 -0.04 1.01
N VAL A 253 0.22 -0.71 2.09
CA VAL A 253 -1.20 -0.95 2.40
C VAL A 253 -1.97 0.36 2.62
N GLN A 254 -1.37 1.32 3.32
CA GLN A 254 -1.95 2.66 3.53
C GLN A 254 -2.24 3.35 2.19
N LEU A 255 -1.23 3.39 1.31
CA LEU A 255 -1.36 4.01 -0.02
C LEU A 255 -2.36 3.27 -0.92
N MET A 256 -2.37 1.93 -0.88
CA MET A 256 -3.31 1.12 -1.64
C MET A 256 -4.77 1.30 -1.20
N SER A 257 -5.04 1.83 -0.01
CA SER A 257 -6.39 2.13 0.47
C SER A 257 -6.95 3.43 -0.12
N ILE A 258 -6.09 4.39 -0.46
CA ILE A 258 -6.49 5.73 -0.94
C ILE A 258 -7.41 5.66 -2.18
N PRO A 259 -7.08 4.89 -3.25
CA PRO A 259 -7.95 4.83 -4.42
C PRO A 259 -9.32 4.20 -4.15
N LEU A 260 -9.44 3.35 -3.11
CA LEU A 260 -10.72 2.78 -2.68
C LEU A 260 -11.58 3.83 -1.95
N ILE A 261 -10.96 4.65 -1.11
CA ILE A 261 -11.60 5.80 -0.44
C ILE A 261 -12.04 6.83 -1.49
N GLN A 262 -11.13 7.24 -2.37
CA GLN A 262 -11.43 8.14 -3.49
C GLN A 262 -12.53 7.57 -4.39
N GLY A 263 -12.53 6.26 -4.65
CA GLY A 263 -13.60 5.57 -5.35
C GLY A 263 -14.94 5.77 -4.65
N THR A 264 -15.02 5.38 -3.38
CA THR A 264 -16.23 5.51 -2.57
C THR A 264 -16.75 6.94 -2.54
N LEU A 265 -15.87 7.90 -2.24
CA LEU A 265 -16.21 9.32 -2.17
C LEU A 265 -16.77 9.85 -3.50
N ARG A 266 -16.14 9.51 -4.63
CA ARG A 266 -16.65 9.94 -5.94
C ARG A 266 -18.08 9.49 -6.17
N TYR A 267 -18.40 8.23 -5.88
CA TYR A 267 -19.74 7.72 -6.12
C TYR A 267 -20.74 8.20 -5.07
N ALA A 268 -20.29 8.43 -3.82
CA ALA A 268 -21.10 9.10 -2.81
C ALA A 268 -21.50 10.53 -3.25
N TYR A 269 -20.57 11.28 -3.85
CA TYR A 269 -20.85 12.60 -4.40
C TYR A 269 -21.83 12.53 -5.58
N LYS A 270 -21.57 11.64 -6.55
CA LYS A 270 -22.47 11.47 -7.70
C LYS A 270 -23.89 11.12 -7.28
N VAL A 271 -24.06 10.15 -6.40
CA VAL A 271 -25.38 9.63 -6.01
C VAL A 271 -26.07 10.56 -5.00
N GLY A 272 -25.34 11.07 -4.02
CA GLY A 272 -25.90 11.82 -2.89
C GLY A 272 -25.83 13.33 -2.97
N TYR A 273 -25.09 13.90 -3.93
CA TYR A 273 -24.99 15.35 -4.13
C TYR A 273 -25.43 15.77 -5.54
N GLU A 274 -25.07 15.01 -6.58
CA GLU A 274 -25.50 15.25 -7.97
C GLU A 274 -26.81 14.52 -8.33
N ASP A 275 -27.44 13.84 -7.38
CA ASP A 275 -28.69 13.06 -7.54
C ASP A 275 -28.66 12.05 -8.70
N VAL A 276 -27.48 11.46 -8.98
CA VAL A 276 -27.33 10.46 -10.03
C VAL A 276 -28.00 9.15 -9.60
N THR A 277 -29.03 8.74 -10.36
CA THR A 277 -29.84 7.53 -10.06
C THR A 277 -29.35 6.25 -10.74
N SER A 278 -28.18 6.29 -11.40
CA SER A 278 -27.58 5.18 -12.13
C SER A 278 -27.27 3.99 -11.20
N THR A 279 -27.87 2.83 -11.46
CA THR A 279 -27.59 1.58 -10.72
C THR A 279 -26.13 1.16 -10.85
N LYS A 280 -25.53 1.42 -12.01
CA LYS A 280 -24.09 1.25 -12.24
C LYS A 280 -23.27 2.07 -11.24
N ASP A 281 -23.55 3.37 -11.12
CA ASP A 281 -22.78 4.27 -10.24
C ASP A 281 -22.95 3.88 -8.76
N LYS A 282 -24.17 3.51 -8.35
CA LYS A 282 -24.44 2.99 -7.01
C LYS A 282 -23.63 1.72 -6.72
N ALA A 283 -23.62 0.77 -7.65
CA ALA A 283 -22.87 -0.49 -7.50
C ALA A 283 -21.35 -0.29 -7.48
N GLU A 284 -20.83 0.64 -8.28
CA GLU A 284 -19.42 1.02 -8.24
C GLU A 284 -19.04 1.63 -6.88
N GLY A 285 -19.88 2.52 -6.32
CA GLY A 285 -19.67 3.06 -4.97
C GLY A 285 -19.70 1.98 -3.88
N ALA A 286 -20.68 1.09 -3.95
CA ALA A 286 -20.87 0.02 -2.97
C ALA A 286 -19.67 -0.92 -2.85
N VAL A 287 -19.11 -1.34 -3.99
CA VAL A 287 -17.97 -2.27 -3.99
C VAL A 287 -16.66 -1.59 -3.56
N PHE A 288 -16.48 -0.29 -3.85
CA PHE A 288 -15.35 0.46 -3.29
C PHE A 288 -15.47 0.60 -1.77
N ALA A 289 -16.68 0.90 -1.26
CA ALA A 289 -16.94 0.96 0.17
C ALA A 289 -16.65 -0.40 0.82
N ALA A 290 -17.23 -1.48 0.29
CA ALA A 290 -16.98 -2.84 0.76
C ALA A 290 -15.47 -3.16 0.82
N SER A 291 -14.70 -2.74 -0.18
CA SER A 291 -13.26 -3.02 -0.24
C SER A 291 -12.43 -2.34 0.87
N VAL A 292 -12.92 -1.26 1.50
CA VAL A 292 -12.17 -0.48 2.50
C VAL A 292 -12.82 -0.45 3.89
N LEU A 293 -14.12 -0.79 3.99
CA LEU A 293 -14.89 -0.80 5.23
C LEU A 293 -14.23 -1.59 6.37
N PRO A 294 -13.57 -2.75 6.15
CA PRO A 294 -12.86 -3.44 7.22
C PRO A 294 -11.74 -2.62 7.87
N LEU A 295 -11.00 -1.82 7.09
CA LEU A 295 -9.96 -0.95 7.61
C LEU A 295 -10.57 0.20 8.42
N VAL A 296 -11.67 0.78 7.93
CA VAL A 296 -12.39 1.84 8.65
C VAL A 296 -13.01 1.30 9.93
N HIS A 297 -13.60 0.12 9.91
CA HIS A 297 -14.25 -0.50 11.07
C HIS A 297 -13.26 -0.77 12.20
N ASN A 298 -12.03 -1.19 11.85
CA ASN A 298 -10.95 -1.33 12.82
C ASN A 298 -10.57 0.01 13.49
N CYS A 299 -10.77 1.14 12.81
CA CYS A 299 -10.55 2.48 13.38
C CYS A 299 -11.77 3.01 14.15
N SER A 300 -12.96 2.83 13.57
CA SER A 300 -14.24 3.30 14.10
C SER A 300 -15.37 2.45 13.51
N ALA A 301 -15.93 1.57 14.33
CA ALA A 301 -17.09 0.77 13.95
C ALA A 301 -18.32 1.64 13.61
N GLU A 302 -18.46 2.79 14.28
CA GLU A 302 -19.53 3.76 14.04
C GLU A 302 -19.40 4.39 12.64
N ASP A 303 -18.21 4.87 12.27
CA ASP A 303 -18.01 5.49 10.95
C ASP A 303 -18.13 4.47 9.82
N ALA A 304 -17.68 3.23 10.05
CA ALA A 304 -17.89 2.15 9.10
C ALA A 304 -19.38 1.86 8.88
N ALA A 305 -20.20 1.85 9.94
CA ALA A 305 -21.65 1.69 9.81
C ALA A 305 -22.28 2.85 9.01
N ILE A 306 -21.87 4.09 9.27
CA ILE A 306 -22.32 5.27 8.50
C ILE A 306 -22.03 5.09 7.02
N ILE A 307 -20.79 4.71 6.67
CA ILE A 307 -20.40 4.52 5.27
C ILE A 307 -21.17 3.35 4.65
N TYR A 308 -21.30 2.23 5.36
CA TYR A 308 -22.04 1.06 4.88
C TYR A 308 -23.51 1.38 4.58
N ASP A 309 -24.23 2.00 5.52
CA ASP A 309 -25.64 2.33 5.35
C ASP A 309 -25.91 3.27 4.17
N ASN A 310 -24.97 4.18 3.89
CA ASN A 310 -25.08 5.12 2.78
C ASN A 310 -24.66 4.53 1.42
N MET A 311 -23.81 3.50 1.41
CA MET A 311 -23.13 3.04 0.19
C MET A 311 -23.50 1.61 -0.22
N ARG A 312 -24.12 0.80 0.64
CA ARG A 312 -24.41 -0.62 0.35
C ARG A 312 -25.26 -0.83 -0.90
N ILE A 313 -25.20 -2.05 -1.44
CA ILE A 313 -26.11 -2.47 -2.51
C ILE A 313 -27.55 -2.32 -2.02
N GLY A 314 -28.36 -1.56 -2.78
CA GLY A 314 -29.75 -1.28 -2.43
C GLY A 314 -29.95 -0.17 -1.41
N ALA A 315 -28.95 0.67 -1.12
CA ALA A 315 -29.14 1.86 -0.30
C ALA A 315 -30.25 2.77 -0.88
N ASP A 316 -31.21 3.16 -0.02
CA ASP A 316 -32.35 4.01 -0.37
C ASP A 316 -31.92 5.44 -0.70
N GLY A 317 -30.85 5.91 -0.06
CA GLY A 317 -30.27 7.22 -0.28
C GLY A 317 -28.83 7.27 0.21
N THR A 318 -28.09 8.25 -0.30
CA THR A 318 -26.70 8.50 0.08
C THR A 318 -26.59 9.96 0.50
N ASN A 319 -26.01 10.23 1.65
CA ASN A 319 -25.67 11.57 2.07
C ASN A 319 -24.15 11.77 1.91
N TRP A 320 -23.77 12.59 0.92
CA TRP A 320 -22.37 12.88 0.61
C TRP A 320 -21.58 13.39 1.82
N ALA A 321 -22.13 14.38 2.53
CA ALA A 321 -21.42 15.07 3.61
C ALA A 321 -21.09 14.13 4.78
N VAL A 322 -22.02 13.22 5.13
CA VAL A 322 -21.77 12.27 6.24
C VAL A 322 -20.78 11.19 5.85
N VAL A 323 -20.81 10.71 4.59
CA VAL A 323 -19.83 9.73 4.08
C VAL A 323 -18.43 10.35 4.04
N LYS A 324 -18.31 11.59 3.51
CA LYS A 324 -17.04 12.33 3.49
C LYS A 324 -16.49 12.50 4.91
N ALA A 325 -17.30 13.03 5.82
CA ALA A 325 -16.88 13.27 7.19
C ALA A 325 -16.50 11.97 7.94
N ALA A 326 -17.20 10.87 7.69
CA ALA A 326 -16.87 9.57 8.27
C ALA A 326 -15.48 9.06 7.81
N PHE A 327 -15.15 9.20 6.52
CA PHE A 327 -13.80 8.88 6.05
C PHE A 327 -12.74 9.80 6.66
N GLU A 328 -12.95 11.11 6.64
CA GLU A 328 -11.96 12.10 7.09
C GLU A 328 -11.60 11.94 8.57
N ARG A 329 -12.56 11.54 9.43
CA ARG A 329 -12.29 11.21 10.84
C ARG A 329 -11.33 10.03 11.02
N ASN A 330 -11.19 9.16 10.02
CA ASN A 330 -10.42 7.93 10.12
C ASN A 330 -9.04 8.03 9.45
N TYR A 331 -8.71 9.11 8.72
CA TYR A 331 -7.44 9.21 7.97
C TYR A 331 -6.20 9.04 8.86
N VAL A 332 -6.18 9.67 10.04
CA VAL A 332 -5.07 9.52 11.00
C VAL A 332 -4.88 8.06 11.43
N CYS A 333 -5.97 7.35 11.76
CA CYS A 333 -5.89 5.93 12.14
C CYS A 333 -5.49 5.03 10.96
N LEU A 334 -5.95 5.37 9.75
CA LEU A 334 -5.56 4.70 8.50
C LEU A 334 -4.12 5.03 8.09
N GLY A 335 -3.45 5.99 8.74
CA GLY A 335 -2.08 6.39 8.42
C GLY A 335 -1.95 7.11 7.07
N ILE A 336 -2.98 7.85 6.69
CA ILE A 336 -3.04 8.68 5.48
C ILE A 336 -3.45 10.11 5.86
N THR A 337 -3.26 11.04 4.94
CA THR A 337 -3.51 12.48 5.12
C THR A 337 -4.63 12.97 4.21
N CYS A 338 -5.20 14.11 4.55
CA CYS A 338 -6.15 14.82 3.71
C CYS A 338 -5.55 15.14 2.34
N SER A 339 -4.28 15.55 2.29
CA SER A 339 -3.61 15.86 1.02
C SER A 339 -3.42 14.64 0.12
N GLU A 340 -3.15 13.46 0.68
CA GLU A 340 -2.98 12.23 -0.09
C GLU A 340 -4.30 11.71 -0.67
N VAL A 341 -5.42 11.94 0.02
CA VAL A 341 -6.76 11.61 -0.51
C VAL A 341 -7.23 12.65 -1.52
N GLY A 342 -6.94 13.93 -1.30
CA GLY A 342 -7.32 15.02 -2.18
C GLY A 342 -8.82 15.35 -2.14
N GLY A 343 -9.28 16.12 -3.12
CA GLY A 343 -10.67 16.57 -3.23
C GLY A 343 -11.21 16.43 -4.65
N LEU A 344 -12.50 16.15 -4.81
CA LEU A 344 -13.08 15.96 -6.14
C LEU A 344 -13.03 17.23 -6.95
N VAL A 345 -12.50 17.15 -8.17
CA VAL A 345 -12.36 18.29 -9.07
C VAL A 345 -13.17 18.14 -10.35
N GLN A 346 -13.50 19.29 -10.94
CA GLN A 346 -14.02 19.44 -12.29
C GLN A 346 -13.37 20.67 -12.92
N ASP A 347 -12.84 20.52 -14.13
CA ASP A 347 -12.19 21.60 -14.88
C ASP A 347 -11.08 22.32 -14.10
N GLY A 348 -10.33 21.58 -13.27
CA GLY A 348 -9.21 22.09 -12.46
C GLY A 348 -9.62 22.82 -11.18
N ALA A 349 -10.90 22.86 -10.83
CA ALA A 349 -11.41 23.43 -9.59
C ALA A 349 -12.12 22.37 -8.74
N TYR A 350 -12.09 22.50 -7.42
CA TYR A 350 -12.85 21.63 -6.54
C TYR A 350 -14.34 21.77 -6.78
N LYS A 351 -15.03 20.63 -6.82
CA LYS A 351 -16.48 20.57 -6.80
C LYS A 351 -16.99 21.09 -5.44
N PRO A 352 -18.18 21.71 -5.38
CA PRO A 352 -18.74 22.24 -4.15
C PRO A 352 -18.73 21.23 -3.00
N ALA A 353 -18.22 21.62 -1.83
CA ALA A 353 -18.15 20.78 -0.63
C ALA A 353 -17.36 19.47 -0.81
N ALA A 354 -16.45 19.42 -1.79
CA ALA A 354 -15.61 18.27 -2.08
C ALA A 354 -14.11 18.62 -2.04
N GLU A 355 -13.76 19.75 -1.46
CA GLU A 355 -12.39 20.13 -1.11
C GLU A 355 -11.79 19.12 -0.12
N PRO A 356 -10.46 18.88 -0.16
CA PRO A 356 -9.80 18.06 0.85
C PRO A 356 -10.00 18.66 2.26
N CYS A 357 -10.04 17.81 3.28
CA CYS A 357 -9.87 18.30 4.65
C CYS A 357 -8.50 18.94 4.86
N THR A 358 -8.30 19.51 6.05
CA THR A 358 -6.98 20.02 6.44
C THR A 358 -6.37 19.08 7.46
N ASP A 359 -5.10 18.72 7.24
CA ASP A 359 -4.33 17.96 8.22
C ASP A 359 -4.06 18.88 9.42
N GLY A 360 -4.90 18.79 10.45
CA GLY A 360 -4.72 19.54 11.67
C GLY A 360 -3.52 19.03 12.48
N ALA A 361 -2.77 19.94 13.11
CA ALA A 361 -1.93 19.58 14.25
C ALA A 361 -2.86 19.05 15.36
N ALA A 362 -2.95 17.72 15.48
CA ALA A 362 -3.83 16.99 16.38
C ALA A 362 -5.32 17.34 16.23
N GLN A 363 -6.07 16.51 15.50
CA GLN A 363 -7.48 16.28 15.83
C GLN A 363 -7.55 15.59 17.20
N GLN A 364 -7.44 16.39 18.26
CA GLN A 364 -8.07 16.06 19.53
C GLN A 364 -9.58 16.23 19.36
N SER A 365 -10.28 15.14 19.06
CA SER A 365 -11.68 14.99 19.45
C SER A 365 -11.84 13.65 20.16
N SER A 366 -11.85 13.77 21.49
CA SER A 366 -12.46 12.88 22.48
C SER A 366 -13.29 11.70 21.94
N PHE A 367 -12.68 10.52 21.90
CA PHE A 367 -13.33 9.26 22.22
C PHE A 367 -12.48 8.59 23.29
N CYS A 368 -13.05 8.35 24.48
CA CYS A 368 -12.42 7.50 25.49
C CYS A 368 -12.44 6.04 24.98
N PRO A 369 -11.29 5.35 24.85
CA PRO A 369 -11.27 3.90 24.92
C PRO A 369 -11.45 3.47 26.39
N PRO A 370 -12.09 2.33 26.68
CA PRO A 370 -12.09 1.77 28.03
C PRO A 370 -10.64 1.54 28.51
N ALA A 371 -10.42 1.77 29.79
CA ALA A 371 -9.09 1.82 30.41
C ALA A 371 -8.25 0.57 30.12
N ALA A 372 -7.12 0.76 29.45
CA ALA A 372 -6.05 -0.22 29.39
C ALA A 372 -5.43 -0.40 30.79
N PRO A 373 -4.98 -1.63 31.15
CA PRO A 373 -4.23 -1.86 32.37
C PRO A 373 -2.95 -0.99 32.40
N PRO A 374 -2.41 -0.64 33.59
CA PRO A 374 -1.34 0.33 33.73
C PRO A 374 -0.11 -0.08 32.92
N ALA A 375 0.39 0.87 32.13
CA ALA A 375 1.53 0.69 31.24
C ALA A 375 2.81 0.34 32.02
N PRO A 376 3.68 -0.53 31.47
CA PRO A 376 5.08 -0.62 31.89
C PRO A 376 5.81 0.72 31.63
N PRO A 377 6.95 0.97 32.31
CA PRO A 377 7.64 2.25 32.24
C PRO A 377 8.04 2.64 30.81
N ALA A 378 7.95 3.93 30.52
CA ALA A 378 8.11 4.54 29.20
C ALA A 378 9.40 4.11 28.47
N SER A 379 9.24 3.63 27.24
CA SER A 379 10.33 3.51 26.27
C SER A 379 10.87 4.90 25.90
N PRO A 380 12.19 5.06 25.67
CA PRO A 380 12.76 6.32 25.18
C PRO A 380 12.26 6.66 23.75
N PRO A 381 12.29 7.94 23.34
CA PRO A 381 11.85 8.35 22.00
C PRO A 381 12.73 7.74 20.90
N ASP A 382 12.10 7.11 19.90
CA ASP A 382 12.75 6.64 18.67
C ASP A 382 13.15 7.84 17.80
N TYR A 383 14.40 8.29 17.92
CA TYR A 383 14.96 9.31 17.03
C TYR A 383 15.20 8.72 15.64
N THR A 384 14.24 8.85 14.74
CA THR A 384 14.36 8.46 13.33
C THR A 384 14.65 9.67 12.46
N ILE A 385 15.38 9.47 11.36
CA ILE A 385 15.60 10.54 10.38
C ILE A 385 14.21 11.03 9.91
N PRO A 386 13.94 12.35 9.87
CA PRO A 386 12.71 12.89 9.33
C PRO A 386 12.39 12.39 7.92
N VAL A 387 11.10 12.27 7.58
CA VAL A 387 10.63 11.84 6.24
C VAL A 387 11.27 12.63 5.09
N ARG A 388 11.56 13.91 5.31
CA ARG A 388 12.20 14.80 4.33
C ARG A 388 13.73 14.63 4.22
N GLY A 389 14.33 13.79 5.06
CA GLY A 389 15.78 13.62 5.17
C GLY A 389 16.46 14.72 5.99
N VAL A 390 17.77 14.55 6.19
CA VAL A 390 18.62 15.48 6.95
C VAL A 390 19.85 15.81 6.14
N GLN A 391 20.09 17.10 5.91
CA GLN A 391 21.25 17.56 5.15
C GLN A 391 22.52 17.47 5.99
N VAL A 392 23.57 16.89 5.42
CA VAL A 392 24.94 16.95 5.95
C VAL A 392 25.67 18.07 5.23
N MET A 393 26.24 19.01 5.98
CA MET A 393 26.78 20.26 5.46
C MET A 393 28.29 20.35 5.67
N SER A 394 29.00 21.03 4.77
CA SER A 394 30.42 21.35 4.92
C SER A 394 30.64 22.38 6.02
N GLY A 395 31.49 22.01 6.99
CA GLY A 395 31.92 22.92 8.05
C GLY A 395 32.93 23.98 7.60
N ALA A 396 33.52 23.85 6.40
CA ALA A 396 34.47 24.80 5.83
C ALA A 396 33.83 25.54 4.64
N GLY A 397 33.80 26.87 4.68
CA GLY A 397 33.53 27.69 3.49
C GLY A 397 32.07 27.97 3.12
N GLY A 398 31.12 27.96 4.07
CA GLY A 398 29.79 28.54 3.85
C GLY A 398 28.60 27.57 3.76
N GLY A 399 28.76 26.32 4.22
CA GLY A 399 27.62 25.41 4.40
C GLY A 399 27.12 24.76 3.11
N GLU A 400 28.02 24.37 2.21
CA GLU A 400 27.64 23.55 1.05
C GLU A 400 27.07 22.19 1.53
N GLN A 401 25.99 21.72 0.90
CA GLN A 401 25.45 20.40 1.18
C GLN A 401 26.36 19.31 0.61
N LEU A 402 26.84 18.42 1.48
CA LEU A 402 27.71 17.29 1.12
C LEU A 402 26.91 16.00 0.88
N PHE A 403 25.85 15.80 1.66
CA PHE A 403 25.03 14.58 1.59
C PHE A 403 23.62 14.84 2.14
N CYS A 404 22.68 13.91 1.92
CA CYS A 404 21.36 13.93 2.54
C CYS A 404 21.07 12.56 3.14
N LEU A 405 21.00 12.46 4.46
CA LEU A 405 20.60 11.25 5.16
C LEU A 405 19.10 11.02 4.93
N ARG A 406 18.72 9.85 4.44
CA ARG A 406 17.33 9.49 4.17
C ARG A 406 16.83 8.44 5.17
N PRO A 407 15.61 8.60 5.69
CA PRO A 407 15.03 7.62 6.60
C PRO A 407 14.93 6.24 5.97
N GLY A 408 15.29 5.22 6.74
CA GLY A 408 15.30 3.83 6.30
C GLY A 408 16.49 3.45 5.43
N LEU A 409 17.21 4.40 4.83
CA LEU A 409 18.37 4.15 3.99
C LEU A 409 19.68 4.43 4.72
N ASP A 410 19.73 5.55 5.45
CA ASP A 410 20.94 6.06 6.09
C ASP A 410 20.83 6.06 7.63
N ASP A 411 19.92 5.25 8.20
CA ASP A 411 19.66 5.19 9.64
C ASP A 411 20.92 4.81 10.45
N ASP A 412 21.77 3.94 9.88
CA ASP A 412 23.05 3.51 10.46
C ASP A 412 24.27 4.30 9.91
N ARG A 413 24.04 5.29 9.05
CA ARG A 413 25.13 6.02 8.40
C ARG A 413 25.79 7.00 9.36
N ILE A 414 27.11 6.93 9.43
CA ILE A 414 27.96 7.75 10.32
C ILE A 414 29.01 8.59 9.58
N GLN A 415 29.10 8.43 8.26
CA GLN A 415 30.11 9.09 7.41
C GLN A 415 29.46 9.76 6.20
N ALA A 416 30.09 10.82 5.69
CA ALA A 416 29.69 11.50 4.46
C ALA A 416 30.92 11.84 3.60
N PRO A 417 30.77 11.94 2.26
CA PRO A 417 31.87 12.28 1.36
C PRO A 417 32.32 13.72 1.56
N PHE A 418 33.63 13.92 1.76
CA PHE A 418 34.25 15.24 1.88
C PHE A 418 35.64 15.24 1.22
N GLY A 419 35.79 16.02 0.15
CA GLY A 419 37.06 16.09 -0.60
C GLY A 419 37.47 14.77 -1.27
N GLY A 420 36.49 13.94 -1.65
CA GLY A 420 36.71 12.66 -2.34
C GLY A 420 36.97 11.46 -1.42
N VAL A 421 36.87 11.62 -0.10
CA VAL A 421 36.98 10.54 0.89
C VAL A 421 35.81 10.59 1.89
N GLU A 422 35.37 9.44 2.39
CA GLU A 422 34.35 9.39 3.46
C GLU A 422 34.97 9.85 4.78
N LYS A 423 34.27 10.75 5.48
CA LYS A 423 34.66 11.27 6.80
C LYS A 423 33.50 11.21 7.77
N ASN A 424 33.80 11.05 9.05
CA ASN A 424 32.78 11.01 10.10
C ASN A 424 31.94 12.30 10.12
N ILE A 425 30.63 12.14 10.27
CA ILE A 425 29.68 13.24 10.38
C ILE A 425 29.79 13.85 11.78
N ALA A 426 30.06 15.14 11.87
CA ALA A 426 30.05 15.86 13.14
C ALA A 426 28.62 16.24 13.54
N THR A 427 28.19 15.82 14.72
CA THR A 427 26.86 16.14 15.26
C THR A 427 26.82 17.50 15.97
N GLN A 428 25.73 18.23 15.80
CA GLN A 428 25.38 19.42 16.59
C GLN A 428 23.89 19.36 16.96
N CYS A 429 23.52 19.91 18.11
CA CYS A 429 22.13 19.92 18.57
C CYS A 429 21.53 21.31 18.41
N CYS A 430 20.43 21.42 17.68
CA CYS A 430 19.78 22.70 17.42
C CYS A 430 18.38 22.74 18.02
N VAL A 431 17.97 23.93 18.48
CA VAL A 431 16.64 24.18 19.00
C VAL A 431 15.66 24.35 17.84
N VAL A 432 14.55 23.62 17.88
CA VAL A 432 13.49 23.68 16.85
C VAL A 432 12.92 25.10 16.79
N GLY A 433 12.89 25.69 15.59
CA GLY A 433 12.35 27.03 15.36
C GLY A 433 13.32 28.18 15.61
N MET A 434 14.60 27.91 15.89
CA MET A 434 15.67 28.92 15.93
C MET A 434 16.62 28.74 14.75
N ASP A 435 16.75 29.78 13.94
CA ASP A 435 17.70 29.83 12.82
C ASP A 435 19.04 30.45 13.25
N GLY A 436 20.12 30.00 12.62
CA GLY A 436 21.46 30.55 12.81
C GLY A 436 22.28 29.90 13.94
N PRO A 437 23.54 30.31 14.10
CA PRO A 437 24.50 29.68 15.02
C PRO A 437 24.09 29.78 16.49
N ASP A 438 23.26 30.76 16.86
CA ASP A 438 22.78 30.96 18.22
C ASP A 438 21.72 29.92 18.65
N GLY A 439 21.09 29.25 17.68
CA GLY A 439 20.12 28.17 17.92
C GLY A 439 20.76 26.78 18.08
N CYS A 440 22.06 26.63 17.82
CA CYS A 440 22.75 25.34 17.80
C CYS A 440 23.88 25.27 18.83
N ARG A 441 23.87 24.23 19.69
CA ARG A 441 24.92 23.94 20.67
C ARG A 441 25.82 22.79 20.19
N ARG A 442 27.12 22.94 20.48
CA ARG A 442 28.15 21.91 20.24
C ARG A 442 28.65 21.22 21.51
N PHE A 443 28.34 21.78 22.67
CA PHE A 443 28.70 21.27 23.98
C PHE A 443 27.44 21.12 24.84
N LEU A 444 27.39 20.09 25.67
CA LEU A 444 26.28 19.89 26.61
C LEU A 444 26.39 20.83 27.82
N ASP A 445 27.62 21.17 28.23
CA ASP A 445 27.90 22.10 29.31
C ASP A 445 29.21 22.89 29.06
N LYS A 446 29.85 23.40 30.13
CA LYS A 446 31.09 24.17 30.04
C LYS A 446 32.36 23.30 30.05
N ASP A 447 32.22 21.98 30.15
CA ASP A 447 33.31 21.03 30.07
C ASP A 447 33.74 20.87 28.60
N PRO A 448 35.02 21.11 28.26
CA PRO A 448 35.55 20.85 26.92
C PRO A 448 35.36 19.41 26.43
N ASP A 449 35.28 18.43 27.35
CA ASP A 449 35.08 17.02 27.04
C ASP A 449 33.60 16.68 26.75
N SER A 450 32.67 17.62 26.98
CA SER A 450 31.24 17.47 26.70
C SER A 450 30.84 17.74 25.24
N CYS A 451 31.82 17.81 24.32
CA CYS A 451 31.56 18.04 22.91
C CYS A 451 30.63 16.95 22.34
N ILE A 452 29.54 17.37 21.72
CA ILE A 452 28.49 16.49 21.21
C ILE A 452 29.02 15.67 20.04
N GLY A 453 29.82 16.27 19.15
CA GLY A 453 30.46 15.62 18.02
C GLY A 453 31.93 15.22 18.24
N GLY A 454 32.46 15.33 19.45
CA GLY A 454 33.86 15.03 19.78
C GLY A 454 34.89 16.05 19.25
N ASP A 455 36.18 15.78 19.49
CA ASP A 455 37.27 16.66 19.04
C ASP A 455 37.64 16.40 17.57
N GLY A 456 37.25 17.33 16.70
CA GLY A 456 37.59 17.31 15.28
C GLY A 456 39.07 17.55 14.96
N ARG A 457 39.93 17.76 15.97
CA ARG A 457 41.40 17.84 15.84
C ARG A 457 42.12 16.54 16.19
N SER A 458 41.41 15.52 16.64
CA SER A 458 41.97 14.18 16.84
C SER A 458 42.35 13.54 15.50
N GLU A 459 43.32 12.62 15.50
CA GLU A 459 43.73 11.89 14.29
C GLU A 459 42.56 11.07 13.68
N ASP A 460 41.59 10.68 14.52
CA ASP A 460 40.42 9.88 14.15
C ASP A 460 39.21 10.74 13.70
N GLY A 461 39.29 12.07 13.79
CA GLY A 461 38.21 13.00 13.44
C GLY A 461 37.08 13.05 14.48
N PRO A 462 35.92 13.66 14.13
CA PRO A 462 34.79 13.75 15.06
C PRO A 462 34.24 12.36 15.43
N THR A 463 33.64 12.26 16.61
CA THR A 463 33.05 11.02 17.12
C THR A 463 31.86 10.60 16.24
N PRO A 464 31.85 9.37 15.70
CA PRO A 464 30.79 8.93 14.80
C PRO A 464 29.50 8.57 15.55
N TYR A 465 28.40 9.23 15.20
CA TYR A 465 27.06 8.90 15.69
C TYR A 465 26.11 8.65 14.52
N THR A 466 25.24 7.66 14.69
CA THR A 466 24.03 7.52 13.84
C THR A 466 23.06 8.65 14.21
N TYR A 467 22.08 8.93 13.33
CA TYR A 467 21.08 9.95 13.62
C TYR A 467 20.33 9.67 14.92
N ALA A 468 19.99 8.40 15.18
CA ALA A 468 19.31 7.99 16.41
C ALA A 468 20.14 8.30 17.67
N LYS A 469 21.42 7.89 17.68
CA LYS A 469 22.34 8.14 18.81
C LYS A 469 22.64 9.62 19.01
N ALA A 470 22.71 10.37 17.91
CA ALA A 470 22.83 11.83 17.94
C ALA A 470 21.60 12.46 18.62
N GLY A 471 20.39 12.01 18.27
CA GLY A 471 19.15 12.46 18.90
C GLY A 471 19.09 12.17 20.40
N GLU A 472 19.47 10.96 20.83
CA GLU A 472 19.57 10.60 22.25
C GLU A 472 20.53 11.53 23.00
N ARG A 473 21.70 11.79 22.41
CA ARG A 473 22.72 12.65 22.99
C ARG A 473 22.30 14.12 23.02
N CYS A 474 21.47 14.56 22.07
CA CYS A 474 20.92 15.91 22.06
C CYS A 474 19.84 16.15 23.12
N ALA A 475 19.18 15.09 23.57
CA ALA A 475 18.12 15.14 24.57
C ALA A 475 18.60 14.98 26.02
N ALA A 476 19.85 14.56 26.22
CA ALA A 476 20.57 14.69 27.48
C ALA A 476 20.92 16.16 27.77
#